data_AF-E5AKD5-F1
#
_entry.id   AF-E5AKD5-F1
#
_cell.length_a   1.000
_cell.length_b   1.000
_cell.length_c   1.000
_cell.angle_alpha   90.00
_cell.angle_beta   90.00
_cell.angle_gamma   90.00
#
_symmetry.space_group_name_H-M   'P 1'
#
loop_
_entity.id
_entity.type
_entity.pdbx_description
1 polymer ?
#
loop_
_entity_poly.entity_id
_entity_poly.type
_entity_poly.pdbx_seq_one_letter_code
_entity_poly.pdbx_strand_id
1 'polypeptide(L)'
;MLIGGAKGFIDGVDGVSQLLGVSPLLLSLLIIPIATELPEKINSILWVRRGKDTLAFGNLTGAMVFQGTLLPALGIMLTPWEPRIEVLTGIAITLVAAAWCRALSRGRGLPVWALLFNGVLYAVYLAVTLA
;
A
#
# COMPACT_ATOMS: atom_id res chain seq x y z
N MET A 1 1.25 14.48 -19.33
CA MET A 1 1.03 15.01 -17.96
C MET A 1 1.55 14.06 -16.87
N LEU A 2 1.37 12.74 -16.99
CA LEU A 2 1.86 11.77 -15.99
C LEU A 2 3.38 11.81 -15.77
N ILE A 3 4.18 11.83 -16.83
CA ILE A 3 5.66 11.88 -16.72
C ILE A 3 6.12 13.18 -16.05
N GLY A 4 5.55 14.32 -16.44
CA GLY A 4 5.88 15.62 -15.85
C GLY A 4 5.44 15.75 -14.40
N GLY A 5 4.24 15.24 -14.06
CA GLY A 5 3.75 15.21 -12.68
C GLY A 5 4.58 14.29 -11.78
N ALA A 6 4.96 13.11 -12.28
CA ALA A 6 5.85 12.19 -11.57
C ALA A 6 7.22 12.83 -11.31
N LYS A 7 7.79 13.52 -12.31
CA LYS A 7 9.08 14.20 -12.17
C LYS A 7 9.03 15.32 -11.13
N GLY A 8 8.02 16.20 -11.22
CA GLY A 8 7.83 17.26 -10.24
C GLY A 8 7.52 16.73 -8.82
N PHE A 9 6.86 15.58 -8.70
CA PHE A 9 6.63 14.93 -7.41
C PHE A 9 7.92 14.39 -6.80
N ILE A 10 8.78 13.74 -7.59
CA ILE A 10 10.11 13.28 -7.15
C ILE A 10 10.97 14.47 -6.72
N ASP A 11 11.01 15.55 -7.51
CA ASP A 11 11.75 16.77 -7.18
C ASP A 11 11.24 17.40 -5.86
N GLY A 12 9.92 17.37 -5.63
CA GLY A 12 9.31 17.82 -4.38
C GLY A 12 9.69 16.96 -3.18
N VAL A 13 9.70 15.63 -3.33
CA VAL A 13 10.16 14.70 -2.29
C VAL A 13 11.64 14.95 -1.97
N ASP A 14 12.48 15.15 -2.99
CA ASP A 14 13.90 15.45 -2.78
C ASP A 14 14.10 16.75 -1.97
N GLY A 15 13.43 17.84 -2.34
CA GLY A 15 13.49 19.10 -1.60
C GLY A 15 13.02 18.99 -0.14
N VAL A 16 11.93 18.25 0.11
CA VAL A 16 11.43 18.02 1.49
C VAL A 16 12.41 17.15 2.29
N SER A 17 13.03 16.16 1.66
CA SER A 17 13.99 15.28 2.33
C SER A 17 15.21 16.05 2.85
N GLN A 18 15.70 17.02 2.06
CA GLN A 18 16.81 17.90 2.44
C GLN A 18 16.44 18.81 3.63
N LEU A 19 15.21 19.33 3.66
CA LEU A 19 14.71 20.16 4.77
C LEU A 19 14.55 19.37 6.07
N LEU A 20 14.13 18.11 5.98
CA LEU A 20 13.89 17.23 7.13
C LEU A 20 15.14 16.47 7.58
N GLY A 21 16.24 16.53 6.82
CA GLY A 21 17.47 15.78 7.12
C GLY A 21 17.31 14.26 7.02
N VAL A 22 16.33 13.79 6.26
CA VAL A 22 16.06 12.36 6.02
C VAL A 22 16.45 11.98 4.59
N SER A 23 16.74 10.70 4.35
CA SER A 23 17.10 10.28 2.99
C SER A 23 15.90 10.41 2.03
N PRO A 24 16.12 10.85 0.77
CA PRO A 24 15.06 10.91 -0.25
C PRO A 24 14.37 9.56 -0.43
N LEU A 25 15.14 8.46 -0.32
CA LEU A 25 14.64 7.09 -0.40
C LEU A 25 13.65 6.77 0.73
N LEU A 26 14.01 7.05 1.99
CA LEU A 26 13.14 6.81 3.14
C LEU A 26 11.85 7.63 3.02
N LEU A 27 11.97 8.91 2.64
CA LEU A 27 10.81 9.77 2.46
C LEU A 27 9.91 9.29 1.32
N SER A 28 10.52 8.82 0.21
CA SER A 28 9.81 8.23 -0.93
C SER A 28 9.02 6.98 -0.53
N LEU A 29 9.64 6.08 0.24
CA LEU A 29 8.97 4.86 0.70
C LEU A 29 7.74 5.13 1.60
N LEU A 30 7.71 6.27 2.29
CA LEU A 30 6.59 6.67 3.14
C LEU A 30 5.51 7.46 2.39
N ILE A 31 5.91 8.48 1.60
CA ILE A 31 4.98 9.41 0.99
C ILE A 31 4.36 8.85 -0.28
N ILE A 32 5.13 8.15 -1.12
CA ILE A 32 4.65 7.68 -2.43
C ILE A 32 3.42 6.78 -2.27
N PRO A 33 3.42 5.72 -1.41
CA PRO A 33 2.26 4.86 -1.26
C PRO A 33 1.01 5.61 -0.80
N ILE A 34 1.18 6.62 0.07
CA ILE A 34 0.06 7.45 0.52
C ILE A 34 -0.46 8.30 -0.64
N ALA A 35 0.44 8.98 -1.37
CA ALA A 35 0.08 9.88 -2.45
C ALA A 35 -0.62 9.15 -3.61
N THR A 36 -0.18 7.93 -3.94
CA THR A 36 -0.75 7.14 -5.03
C THR A 36 -2.10 6.51 -4.69
N GLU A 37 -2.41 6.28 -3.41
CA GLU A 37 -3.67 5.67 -2.95
C GLU A 37 -4.70 6.70 -2.45
N LEU A 38 -4.27 7.93 -2.17
CA LEU A 38 -5.11 8.97 -1.59
C LEU A 38 -6.34 9.30 -2.45
N PRO A 39 -6.24 9.48 -3.79
CA PRO A 39 -7.39 9.77 -4.64
C PRO A 39 -8.48 8.68 -4.54
N GLU A 40 -8.08 7.41 -4.57
CA GLU A 40 -8.94 6.24 -4.50
C GLU A 40 -9.60 6.12 -3.12
N LYS A 41 -8.86 6.42 -2.05
CA LYS A 41 -9.40 6.47 -0.68
C LYS A 41 -10.43 7.58 -0.51
N ILE A 42 -10.18 8.76 -1.06
CA ILE A 42 -11.15 9.87 -1.04
C ILE A 42 -12.44 9.46 -1.75
N ASN A 43 -12.35 8.87 -2.94
CA ASN A 43 -13.53 8.39 -3.67
C ASN A 43 -14.32 7.35 -2.88
N SER A 44 -13.62 6.40 -2.26
CA SER A 44 -14.24 5.36 -1.42
C SER A 44 -15.00 5.97 -0.24
N ILE A 45 -14.41 6.95 0.46
CA ILE A 45 -15.06 7.66 1.59
C ILE A 45 -16.29 8.43 1.11
N LEU A 46 -16.19 9.15 -0.02
CA LEU A 46 -17.29 9.93 -0.57
C LEU A 46 -18.47 9.04 -0.97
N TRP A 47 -18.22 7.85 -1.52
CA TRP A 47 -19.27 6.91 -1.90
C TRP A 47 -19.94 6.26 -0.69
N VAL A 48 -19.18 5.84 0.32
CA VAL A 48 -19.75 5.33 1.58
C VAL A 48 -20.63 6.38 2.24
N ARG A 49 -20.19 7.65 2.28
CA ARG A 49 -21.00 8.77 2.81
C ARG A 49 -22.30 9.00 2.03
N ARG A 50 -22.38 8.56 0.77
CA ARG A 50 -23.57 8.65 -0.08
C ARG A 50 -24.39 7.36 -0.10
N GLY A 51 -24.10 6.39 0.78
CA GLY A 51 -24.76 5.08 0.82
C GLY A 51 -24.46 4.20 -0.39
N LYS A 52 -23.37 4.47 -1.12
CA LYS A 52 -22.95 3.70 -2.31
C LYS A 52 -21.88 2.66 -1.95
N ASP A 53 -22.16 1.85 -0.94
CA ASP A 53 -21.19 0.93 -0.34
C ASP A 53 -20.67 -0.12 -1.33
N THR A 54 -21.56 -0.66 -2.19
CA THR A 54 -21.17 -1.60 -3.25
C THR A 54 -20.17 -1.00 -4.24
N LEU A 55 -20.35 0.29 -4.57
CA LEU A 55 -19.46 0.99 -5.51
C LEU A 55 -18.10 1.27 -4.86
N ALA A 56 -18.10 1.69 -3.59
CA ALA A 56 -16.89 1.89 -2.80
C ALA A 56 -16.10 0.58 -2.64
N PHE A 57 -16.78 -0.51 -2.31
CA PHE A 57 -16.17 -1.81 -2.17
C PHE A 57 -15.64 -2.35 -3.50
N GLY A 58 -16.40 -2.21 -4.59
CA GLY A 58 -15.98 -2.63 -5.93
C GLY A 58 -14.72 -1.91 -6.40
N ASN A 59 -14.65 -0.59 -6.19
CA ASN A 59 -13.45 0.18 -6.53
C ASN A 59 -12.23 -0.23 -5.69
N LEU A 60 -12.41 -0.33 -4.38
CA LEU A 60 -11.34 -0.71 -3.46
C LEU A 60 -10.78 -2.11 -3.79
N THR A 61 -11.67 -3.10 -3.96
CA THR A 61 -11.26 -4.48 -4.26
C THR A 61 -10.66 -4.62 -5.66
N GLY A 62 -11.23 -3.94 -6.65
CA GLY A 62 -10.69 -3.92 -8.02
C GLY A 62 -9.27 -3.36 -8.09
N ALA A 63 -9.02 -2.22 -7.42
CA ALA A 63 -7.69 -1.63 -7.33
C ALA A 63 -6.68 -2.60 -6.68
N MET A 64 -7.05 -3.23 -5.56
CA MET A 64 -6.19 -4.18 -4.84
C MET A 64 -5.86 -5.43 -5.67
N VAL A 65 -6.83 -5.97 -6.43
CA VAL A 65 -6.59 -7.10 -7.33
C VAL A 65 -5.65 -6.70 -8.45
N PHE A 66 -5.90 -5.55 -9.09
CA PHE A 66 -5.05 -5.06 -10.18
C PHE A 66 -3.61 -4.81 -9.72
N GLN A 67 -3.44 -4.13 -8.60
CA GLN A 67 -2.12 -3.81 -8.04
C GLN A 67 -1.40 -5.03 -7.47
N GLY A 68 -2.11 -5.98 -6.88
CA GLY A 68 -1.54 -7.21 -6.34
C GLY A 68 -1.18 -8.26 -7.39
N THR A 69 -1.66 -8.12 -8.63
CA THR A 69 -1.47 -9.13 -9.69
C THR A 69 -0.72 -8.56 -10.89
N LEU A 70 -1.29 -7.59 -11.60
CA LEU A 70 -0.77 -7.15 -12.89
C LEU A 70 0.59 -6.46 -12.75
N LEU A 71 0.73 -5.52 -11.79
CA LEU A 71 1.99 -4.81 -11.59
C LEU A 71 3.14 -5.76 -11.17
N PRO A 72 2.97 -6.63 -10.17
CA PRO A 72 3.98 -7.64 -9.83
C PRO A 72 4.30 -8.59 -10.97
N ALA A 73 3.29 -9.04 -11.73
CA ALA A 73 3.50 -9.92 -12.88
C ALA A 73 4.37 -9.24 -13.94
N LEU A 74 4.07 -7.99 -14.29
CA LEU A 74 4.90 -7.19 -15.21
C LEU A 74 6.31 -6.98 -14.65
N GLY A 75 6.44 -6.71 -13.34
CA GLY A 75 7.73 -6.60 -12.68
C GLY A 75 8.59 -7.85 -12.85
N ILE A 76 8.05 -9.02 -12.50
CA ILE A 76 8.73 -10.32 -12.62
C ILE A 76 9.06 -10.66 -14.09
N MET A 77 8.18 -10.32 -15.04
CA MET A 77 8.40 -10.59 -16.45
C MET A 77 9.46 -9.70 -17.08
N LEU A 78 9.59 -8.45 -16.63
CA LEU A 78 10.42 -7.43 -17.26
C LEU A 78 11.74 -7.17 -16.53
N THR A 79 11.94 -7.68 -15.30
CA THR A 79 13.17 -7.47 -14.52
C THR A 79 13.77 -8.79 -14.04
N PRO A 80 15.10 -8.87 -13.90
CA PRO A 80 15.74 -10.02 -13.25
C PRO A 80 15.30 -10.06 -11.78
N TRP A 81 14.70 -11.18 -11.38
CA TRP A 81 14.15 -11.36 -10.04
C TRP A 81 15.10 -12.15 -9.14
N GLU A 82 15.33 -11.63 -7.93
CA GLU A 82 16.10 -12.28 -6.88
C GLU A 82 15.25 -12.39 -5.61
N PRO A 83 15.30 -13.53 -4.88
CA PRO A 83 14.58 -13.70 -3.62
C PRO A 83 15.27 -12.91 -2.51
N ARG A 84 14.98 -11.61 -2.45
CA ARG A 84 15.50 -10.72 -1.41
C ARG A 84 14.66 -10.82 -0.14
N ILE A 85 15.29 -10.52 1.01
CA ILE A 85 14.66 -10.68 2.32
C ILE A 85 13.44 -9.76 2.49
N GLU A 86 13.46 -8.58 1.87
CA GLU A 86 12.38 -7.59 1.86
C GLU A 86 11.16 -8.15 1.12
N VAL A 87 11.38 -8.85 0.01
CA VAL A 87 10.31 -9.49 -0.77
C VAL A 87 9.70 -10.64 0.01
N LEU A 88 10.54 -11.50 0.60
CA LEU A 88 10.08 -12.65 1.38
C LEU A 88 9.32 -12.24 2.64
N THR A 89 9.81 -11.22 3.36
CA THR A 89 9.13 -10.68 4.54
C THR A 89 7.82 -10.00 4.16
N GLY A 90 7.77 -9.26 3.05
CA GLY A 90 6.54 -8.68 2.51
C GLY A 90 5.49 -9.75 2.18
N ILE A 91 5.88 -10.85 1.52
CA ILE A 91 5.00 -11.98 1.22
C ILE A 91 4.48 -12.62 2.52
N ALA A 92 5.39 -12.95 3.45
CA ALA A 92 5.02 -13.60 4.71
C ALA A 92 4.04 -12.76 5.53
N ILE A 93 4.32 -11.46 5.68
CA ILE A 93 3.47 -10.54 6.43
C ILE A 93 2.10 -10.39 5.75
N THR A 94 2.06 -10.29 4.43
CA THR A 94 0.80 -10.19 3.67
C THR A 94 -0.06 -11.45 3.83
N LEU A 95 0.55 -12.64 3.78
CA LEU A 95 -0.15 -13.91 4.00
C LEU A 95 -0.68 -14.03 5.43
N VAL A 96 0.10 -13.62 6.43
CA VAL A 96 -0.33 -13.59 7.84
C VAL A 96 -1.50 -12.63 8.03
N ALA A 97 -1.41 -11.41 7.48
CA ALA A 97 -2.49 -10.42 7.54
C ALA A 97 -3.77 -10.92 6.85
N ALA A 98 -3.64 -11.57 5.69
CA ALA A 98 -4.76 -12.15 4.96
C ALA A 98 -5.41 -13.31 5.74
N ALA A 99 -4.61 -14.21 6.30
CA ALA A 99 -5.09 -15.33 7.11
C ALA A 99 -5.79 -14.83 8.38
N TRP A 100 -5.25 -13.79 9.03
CA TRP A 100 -5.84 -13.12 10.18
C TRP A 100 -7.22 -12.54 9.84
N CYS A 101 -7.32 -11.73 8.78
CA CYS A 101 -8.60 -11.19 8.30
C CYS A 101 -9.59 -12.31 7.92
N ARG A 102 -9.12 -13.37 7.27
CA ARG A 102 -9.95 -14.52 6.86
C ARG A 102 -10.49 -15.27 8.08
N ALA A 103 -9.70 -15.44 9.12
CA ALA A 103 -10.12 -16.12 10.34
C ALA A 103 -11.20 -15.32 11.09
N LEU A 104 -11.02 -14.00 11.23
CA LEU A 104 -11.98 -13.15 11.94
C LEU A 104 -13.26 -12.88 11.14
N SER A 105 -13.18 -12.81 9.82
CA SER A 105 -14.34 -12.62 8.94
C SER A 105 -15.32 -13.81 8.91
N ARG A 106 -14.92 -15.00 9.41
CA ARG A 106 -15.82 -16.17 9.54
C ARG A 106 -16.88 -16.00 10.65
N GLY A 107 -16.74 -14.99 11.51
CA GLY A 107 -17.68 -14.69 12.61
C GLY A 107 -18.68 -13.57 12.28
N ARG A 108 -18.89 -12.63 13.21
CA ARG A 108 -19.86 -11.52 13.13
C ARG A 108 -19.43 -10.33 12.25
N GLY A 109 -18.47 -10.54 11.34
CA GLY A 109 -17.83 -9.47 10.56
C GLY A 109 -16.45 -9.07 11.11
N LEU A 110 -15.77 -8.17 10.39
CA LEU A 110 -14.42 -7.70 10.72
C LEU A 110 -14.47 -6.48 11.65
N PRO A 111 -14.05 -6.59 12.92
CA PRO A 111 -14.01 -5.44 13.81
C PRO A 111 -12.84 -4.51 13.45
N VAL A 112 -12.99 -3.21 13.70
CA VAL A 112 -11.98 -2.18 13.35
C VAL A 112 -10.62 -2.48 13.99
N TRP A 113 -10.59 -2.97 15.23
CA TRP A 113 -9.34 -3.32 15.91
C TRP A 113 -8.56 -4.44 15.20
N ALA A 114 -9.25 -5.34 14.50
CA ALA A 114 -8.58 -6.39 13.72
C ALA A 114 -7.83 -5.80 12.52
N LEU A 115 -8.29 -4.67 11.99
CA LEU A 115 -7.59 -3.93 10.93
C LEU A 115 -6.37 -3.17 11.50
N LEU A 116 -6.44 -2.70 12.74
CA LEU A 116 -5.28 -2.06 13.40
C LEU A 116 -4.11 -3.04 13.58
N PHE A 117 -4.39 -4.32 13.81
CA PHE A 117 -3.36 -5.37 13.86
C PHE A 117 -2.56 -5.45 12.54
N ASN A 118 -3.23 -5.32 11.39
CA ASN A 118 -2.52 -5.26 10.11
C ASN A 118 -1.65 -4.00 9.97
N GLY A 119 -2.04 -2.90 10.61
CA GLY A 119 -1.18 -1.70 10.71
C GLY A 119 0.11 -1.96 11.49
N VAL A 120 0.05 -2.74 12.58
CA VAL A 120 1.23 -3.17 13.33
C VAL A 120 2.13 -4.05 12.47
N LEU A 121 1.55 -5.01 11.75
CA LEU A 121 2.30 -5.87 10.82
C LEU A 121 3.03 -5.05 9.74
N TYR A 122 2.39 -4.00 9.22
CA TYR A 122 3.03 -3.08 8.26
C TYR A 122 4.18 -2.28 8.89
N ALA A 123 4.02 -1.81 10.14
CA ALA A 123 5.11 -1.15 10.85
C ALA A 123 6.32 -2.07 11.08
N VAL A 124 6.07 -3.35 11.39
CA VAL A 124 7.12 -4.37 11.50
C VAL A 124 7.83 -4.57 10.15
N TYR A 125 7.06 -4.66 9.05
CA TYR A 125 7.64 -4.74 7.70
C TYR A 125 8.60 -3.58 7.41
N LEU A 126 8.18 -2.34 7.70
CA LEU A 126 9.02 -1.16 7.50
C LEU A 126 10.28 -1.22 8.37
N ALA A 127 10.15 -1.61 9.65
CA ALA A 127 11.30 -1.72 10.55
C ALA A 127 12.34 -2.74 10.07
N VAL A 128 11.90 -3.88 9.53
CA VAL A 128 12.80 -4.91 8.97
C VAL A 128 13.41 -4.47 7.65
N THR A 129 12.65 -3.77 6.80
CA THR A 129 13.12 -3.33 5.48
C THR A 129 14.10 -2.16 5.55
N LEU A 130 14.03 -1.37 6.62
CA LEU A 130 14.88 -0.20 6.84
C LEU A 130 16.08 -0.47 7.78
N ALA A 131 16.20 -1.69 8.30
CA ALA A 131 17.31 -2.13 9.16
C ALA A 131 18.49 -2.63 8.34
#